data_AF-A0A2S6ZBG1-F1
#
_entry.id   AF-A0A2S6ZBG1-F1
#
_cell.length_a   1.000
_cell.length_b   1.000
_cell.length_c   1.000
_cell.angle_alpha   90.00
_cell.angle_beta   90.00
_cell.angle_gamma   90.00
#
_symmetry.space_group_name_H-M   'P 1'
#
loop_
_entity.id
_entity.type
_entity.pdbx_description
1 polymer ?
#
loop_
_entity_poly.entity_id
_entity_poly.type
_entity_poly.pdbx_seq_one_letter_code
_entity_poly.pdbx_strand_id
1 'polypeptide(L)'
;MQRGAARRPRPRAAPWQWIALAGLGLSLAVQILVADRQRLGANARWRPWVAGVCLVLRCSLPPWREPGAFTMLSREVRPLPGRTGTLQIQATFRNDARWAQAWPLLQLSLADADGRTVGSRVLRPEEYLGRNRPDAATLAPGQSAQATFQVREPAAGTAAFSFDFH
;
A
#
# COMPACT_ATOMS: atom_id res chain seq x y z
N MET A 1 58.25 46.24 25.30
CA MET A 1 58.30 45.25 24.20
C MET A 1 56.92 44.60 24.05
N GLN A 2 56.12 44.97 23.05
CA GLN A 2 54.89 44.24 22.70
C GLN A 2 55.08 43.61 21.32
N ARG A 3 55.14 42.27 21.27
CA ARG A 3 55.18 41.52 20.01
C ARG A 3 53.77 41.50 19.42
N GLY A 4 53.57 42.24 18.34
CA GLY A 4 52.34 42.17 17.55
C GLY A 4 52.14 40.75 17.02
N ALA A 5 51.08 40.08 17.45
CA ALA A 5 50.70 38.79 16.93
C ALA A 5 50.31 38.94 15.44
N ALA A 6 51.08 38.35 14.54
CA ALA A 6 50.76 38.31 13.12
C ALA A 6 49.43 37.56 12.92
N ARG A 7 48.39 38.29 12.51
CA ARG A 7 47.13 37.69 12.08
C ARG A 7 47.39 36.88 10.81
N ARG A 8 47.45 35.55 10.94
CA ARG A 8 47.50 34.64 9.78
C ARG A 8 46.26 34.90 8.92
N PRO A 9 46.40 35.12 7.60
CA PRO A 9 45.25 35.24 6.72
C PRO A 9 44.47 33.94 6.79
N ARG A 10 43.21 34.00 7.24
CA ARG A 10 42.30 32.86 7.12
C ARG A 10 42.04 32.66 5.63
N PRO A 11 42.34 31.49 5.03
CA PRO A 11 41.97 31.25 3.66
C PRO A 11 40.45 31.39 3.55
N ARG A 12 39.98 32.41 2.85
CA ARG A 12 38.56 32.57 2.55
C ARG A 12 38.27 31.58 1.44
N ALA A 13 37.45 30.57 1.74
CA ALA A 13 36.96 29.66 0.73
C ALA A 13 36.34 30.48 -0.41
N ALA A 14 36.75 30.20 -1.65
CA ALA A 14 36.19 30.86 -2.82
C ALA A 14 34.69 30.58 -2.87
N PRO A 15 33.83 31.54 -3.28
CA PRO A 15 32.38 31.36 -3.28
C PRO A 15 31.93 30.13 -4.09
N TRP A 16 32.69 29.74 -5.12
CA TRP A 16 32.49 28.51 -5.88
C TRP A 16 32.61 27.23 -5.05
N GLN A 17 33.49 27.18 -4.04
CA GLN A 17 33.64 26.00 -3.17
C GLN A 17 32.37 25.76 -2.34
N TRP A 18 31.69 26.82 -1.89
CA TRP A 18 30.41 26.70 -1.21
C TRP A 18 29.30 26.21 -2.14
N ILE A 19 29.27 26.68 -3.39
CA ILE A 19 28.35 26.20 -4.42
C ILE A 19 28.59 24.72 -4.71
N ALA A 20 29.85 24.32 -4.90
CA ALA A 20 30.21 22.93 -5.14
C ALA A 20 29.82 22.05 -3.94
N LEU A 21 30.10 22.48 -2.72
CA LEU A 21 29.72 21.75 -1.51
C LEU A 21 28.20 21.60 -1.38
N ALA A 22 27.44 22.67 -1.65
CA ALA A 22 25.98 22.62 -1.64
C ALA A 22 25.43 21.68 -2.73
N GLY A 23 26.00 21.71 -3.94
CA GLY A 23 25.63 20.82 -5.03
C GLY A 23 25.92 19.35 -4.73
N LEU A 24 27.10 19.05 -4.17
CA LEU A 24 27.46 17.71 -3.70
C LEU A 24 26.53 17.25 -2.58
N GLY A 25 26.22 18.12 -1.61
CA GLY A 25 25.28 17.82 -0.53
C GLY A 25 23.87 17.50 -1.03
N LEU A 26 23.36 18.28 -2.00
CA LEU A 26 22.07 18.01 -2.63
C LEU A 26 22.08 16.69 -3.41
N SER A 27 23.12 16.46 -4.21
CA SER A 27 23.27 15.19 -4.95
C SER A 27 23.30 13.99 -4.02
N LEU A 28 24.03 14.08 -2.91
CA LEU A 28 24.07 13.02 -1.90
C LEU A 28 22.70 12.79 -1.26
N ALA A 29 21.97 13.85 -0.92
CA ALA A 29 20.62 13.73 -0.36
C ALA A 29 19.65 13.03 -1.35
N VAL A 30 19.72 13.37 -2.64
CA VAL A 30 18.94 12.70 -3.68
C VAL A 30 19.33 11.23 -3.80
N GLN A 31 20.63 10.92 -3.79
CA GLN A 31 21.11 9.53 -3.83
C GLN A 31 20.58 8.71 -2.65
N ILE A 32 20.60 9.28 -1.43
CA ILE A 32 20.05 8.62 -0.24
C ILE A 32 18.55 8.38 -0.39
N LEU A 33 17.78 9.38 -0.83
CA LEU A 33 16.32 9.24 -1.03
C LEU A 33 15.98 8.15 -2.05
N VAL A 34 16.76 8.03 -3.12
CA VAL A 34 16.57 7.01 -4.16
C VAL A 34 17.02 5.63 -3.69
N ALA A 35 18.16 5.54 -3.00
CA ALA A 35 18.69 4.29 -2.46
C ALA A 35 17.77 3.69 -1.40
N ASP A 36 17.32 4.51 -0.43
CA ASP A 36 16.44 4.10 0.66
C ASP A 36 14.95 4.25 0.33
N ARG A 37 14.58 4.41 -0.95
CA ARG A 37 13.20 4.70 -1.38
C ARG A 37 12.16 3.72 -0.84
N GLN A 38 12.52 2.44 -0.66
CA GLN A 38 11.62 1.43 -0.13
C GLN A 38 11.31 1.67 1.35
N ARG A 39 12.35 1.94 2.15
CA ARG A 39 12.24 2.19 3.58
C ARG A 39 11.59 3.55 3.87
N LEU A 40 12.04 4.60 3.19
CA LEU A 40 11.54 5.95 3.36
C LEU A 40 10.13 6.11 2.77
N GLY A 41 9.83 5.44 1.66
CA GLY A 41 8.51 5.45 1.05
C GLY A 41 7.42 4.75 1.87
N ALA A 42 7.80 3.88 2.81
CA ALA A 42 6.91 3.25 3.77
C ALA A 42 6.57 4.16 4.98
N ASN A 43 7.26 5.29 5.12
CA ASN A 43 6.96 6.27 6.17
C ASN A 43 6.13 7.42 5.60
N ALA A 44 4.96 7.66 6.19
CA ALA A 44 4.02 8.72 5.82
C ALA A 44 4.68 10.11 5.68
N ARG A 45 5.65 10.42 6.54
CA ARG A 45 6.36 11.72 6.55
C ARG A 45 7.31 11.88 5.36
N TRP A 46 7.97 10.80 4.94
CA TRP A 46 8.99 10.82 3.90
C TRP A 46 8.45 10.50 2.51
N ARG A 47 7.35 9.75 2.42
CA ARG A 47 6.69 9.38 1.18
C ARG A 47 6.49 10.53 0.19
N PRO A 48 6.00 11.74 0.55
CA PRO A 48 5.84 12.83 -0.43
C PRO A 48 7.17 13.29 -1.04
N TRP A 49 8.25 13.33 -0.25
CA TRP A 49 9.59 13.69 -0.73
C TRP A 49 10.14 12.64 -1.68
N VAL A 50 10.06 11.35 -1.29
CA VAL A 50 10.52 10.23 -2.13
C VAL A 50 9.69 10.14 -3.42
N ALA A 51 8.36 10.34 -3.34
CA ALA A 51 7.48 10.35 -4.50
C ALA A 51 7.83 11.48 -5.47
N GLY A 52 8.12 12.69 -4.97
CA GLY A 52 8.55 13.82 -5.80
C GLY A 52 9.89 13.55 -6.50
N VAL A 53 10.88 13.04 -5.77
CA VAL A 53 12.18 12.65 -6.34
C VAL A 53 12.01 11.55 -7.39
N CYS A 54 11.19 10.53 -7.12
CA CYS A 54 10.93 9.47 -8.08
C CYS A 54 10.11 9.90 -9.29
N LEU A 55 9.24 10.90 -9.17
CA LEU A 55 8.53 11.46 -10.31
C LEU A 55 9.51 12.10 -11.30
N VAL A 56 10.49 12.86 -10.79
CA VAL A 56 11.51 13.55 -11.61
C VAL A 56 12.51 12.55 -12.18
N LEU A 57 13.02 11.64 -11.36
CA LEU A 57 14.04 10.65 -11.76
C LEU A 57 13.45 9.40 -12.43
N ARG A 58 12.12 9.35 -12.60
CA ARG A 58 11.38 8.20 -13.15
C ARG A 58 11.68 6.87 -12.42
N CYS A 59 11.91 6.91 -11.10
CA CYS A 59 12.01 5.69 -10.31
C CYS A 59 10.65 5.12 -9.89
N SER A 60 10.62 3.82 -9.62
CA SER A 60 9.45 3.16 -9.05
C SER A 60 9.42 3.32 -7.52
N LEU A 61 8.28 3.78 -7.01
CA LEU A 61 7.99 3.82 -5.58
C LEU A 61 7.01 2.69 -5.26
N PRO A 62 7.30 1.79 -4.31
CA PRO A 62 6.36 0.74 -3.93
C PRO A 62 5.00 1.31 -3.47
N PRO A 63 3.91 0.58 -3.74
CA PRO A 63 2.59 0.95 -3.26
C PRO A 63 2.57 1.04 -1.73
N TRP A 64 1.66 1.85 -1.21
CA TRP A 64 1.46 1.95 0.23
C TRP A 64 0.92 0.63 0.78
N ARG A 65 1.31 0.28 2.01
CA ARG A 65 0.80 -0.91 2.70
C ARG A 65 0.27 -0.51 4.06
N GLU A 66 -1.04 -0.57 4.19
CA GLU A 66 -1.81 -0.35 5.40
C GLU A 66 -3.11 -1.17 5.28
N PRO A 67 -3.03 -2.51 5.43
CA PRO A 67 -4.20 -3.39 5.24
C PRO A 67 -5.38 -3.01 6.14
N GLY A 68 -5.10 -2.50 7.35
CA GLY A 68 -6.12 -2.02 8.28
C GLY A 68 -6.86 -0.75 7.84
N ALA A 69 -6.42 -0.09 6.75
CA ALA A 69 -7.12 1.03 6.14
C ALA A 69 -8.04 0.62 4.98
N PHE A 70 -8.22 -0.69 4.75
CA PHE A 70 -9.33 -1.16 3.90
C PHE A 70 -10.59 -1.32 4.75
N THR A 71 -11.69 -0.73 4.29
CA THR A 71 -12.99 -0.79 4.97
C THR A 71 -13.96 -1.60 4.13
N MET A 72 -14.59 -2.61 4.73
CA MET A 72 -15.71 -3.33 4.09
C MET A 72 -16.97 -2.46 4.12
N LEU A 73 -17.51 -2.15 2.94
CA LEU A 73 -18.70 -1.32 2.77
C LEU A 73 -19.98 -2.15 2.75
N SER A 74 -19.96 -3.27 2.04
CA SER A 74 -21.11 -4.17 1.95
C SER A 74 -20.65 -5.61 1.74
N ARG A 75 -21.47 -6.54 2.20
CA ARG A 75 -21.31 -7.98 1.99
C ARG A 75 -22.69 -8.60 1.76
N GLU A 76 -22.85 -9.28 0.64
CA GLU A 76 -24.07 -9.96 0.26
C GLU A 76 -23.76 -11.40 -0.11
N VAL A 77 -24.56 -12.32 0.43
CA VAL A 77 -24.47 -13.75 0.13
C VAL A 77 -25.81 -14.16 -0.47
N ARG A 78 -25.79 -14.71 -1.68
CA ARG A 78 -27.00 -15.13 -2.40
C ARG A 78 -26.79 -16.52 -3.02
N PRO A 79 -27.81 -17.38 -3.06
CA PRO A 79 -27.75 -18.62 -3.84
C PRO A 79 -27.50 -18.31 -5.32
N LEU A 80 -26.63 -19.07 -5.98
CA LEU A 80 -26.36 -18.89 -7.40
C LEU A 80 -27.46 -19.58 -8.25
N PRO A 81 -28.25 -18.83 -9.04
CA PRO A 81 -29.30 -19.43 -9.87
C PRO A 81 -28.72 -20.46 -10.84
N GLY A 82 -29.35 -21.64 -10.92
CA GLY A 82 -28.91 -22.73 -11.82
C GLY A 82 -27.75 -23.58 -11.29
N ARG A 83 -27.20 -23.31 -10.10
CA ARG A 83 -26.24 -24.21 -9.41
C ARG A 83 -26.64 -24.46 -7.96
N THR A 84 -27.29 -25.60 -7.73
CA THR A 84 -27.63 -26.08 -6.39
C THR A 84 -26.38 -26.26 -5.52
N GLY A 85 -26.45 -25.82 -4.26
CA GLY A 85 -25.34 -25.91 -3.30
C GLY A 85 -24.16 -24.99 -3.60
N THR A 86 -24.34 -23.91 -4.37
CA THR A 86 -23.31 -22.88 -4.61
C THR A 86 -23.85 -21.51 -4.20
N LEU A 87 -23.09 -20.82 -3.36
CA LEU A 87 -23.36 -19.45 -2.94
C LEU A 87 -22.49 -18.49 -3.74
N GLN A 88 -23.10 -17.43 -4.26
CA GLN A 88 -22.40 -16.28 -4.79
C GLN A 88 -22.25 -15.23 -3.69
N ILE A 89 -21.01 -14.83 -3.47
CA ILE A 89 -20.65 -13.82 -2.48
C ILE A 89 -20.20 -12.58 -3.23
N GLN A 90 -20.80 -11.44 -2.89
CA GLN A 90 -20.41 -10.12 -3.37
C GLN A 90 -19.99 -9.27 -2.18
N ALA A 91 -18.80 -8.70 -2.24
CA ALA A 91 -18.30 -7.80 -1.22
C ALA A 91 -17.80 -6.51 -1.86
N THR A 92 -18.12 -5.38 -1.27
CA THR A 92 -17.59 -4.08 -1.69
C THR A 92 -16.71 -3.55 -0.58
N PHE A 93 -15.51 -3.09 -0.93
CA PHE A 93 -14.58 -2.50 0.01
C PHE A 93 -13.96 -1.23 -0.57
N ARG A 94 -13.40 -0.39 0.30
CA ARG A 94 -12.78 0.89 -0.06
C ARG A 94 -11.40 1.02 0.57
N ASN A 95 -10.48 1.65 -0.16
CA ASN A 95 -9.20 2.06 0.39
C ASN A 95 -9.37 3.41 1.12
N ASP A 96 -9.38 3.40 2.45
CA ASP A 96 -9.44 4.62 3.28
C ASP A 96 -8.04 5.15 3.65
N ALA A 97 -6.96 4.55 3.14
CA ALA A 97 -5.61 5.07 3.31
C ALA A 97 -5.40 6.37 2.51
N ARG A 98 -4.44 7.19 2.96
CA ARG A 98 -4.06 8.43 2.28
C ARG A 98 -3.39 8.22 0.92
N TRP A 99 -2.89 7.01 0.64
CA TRP A 99 -2.15 6.67 -0.57
C TRP A 99 -2.71 5.43 -1.25
N ALA A 100 -2.41 5.30 -2.55
CA ALA A 100 -2.78 4.13 -3.33
C ALA A 100 -2.10 2.87 -2.75
N GLN A 101 -2.90 1.85 -2.52
CA GLN A 101 -2.47 0.56 -1.98
C GLN A 101 -2.51 -0.51 -3.06
N ALA A 102 -1.67 -1.53 -2.94
CA ALA A 102 -1.81 -2.72 -3.79
C ALA A 102 -3.17 -3.38 -3.55
N TRP A 103 -3.67 -4.11 -4.54
CA TRP A 103 -4.86 -4.94 -4.38
C TRP A 103 -4.66 -5.92 -3.20
N PRO A 104 -5.56 -5.94 -2.20
CA PRO A 104 -5.37 -6.76 -1.01
C PRO A 104 -5.62 -8.24 -1.31
N LEU A 105 -5.04 -9.10 -0.49
CA LEU A 105 -5.50 -10.47 -0.37
C LEU A 105 -6.75 -10.48 0.52
N LEU A 106 -7.81 -11.16 0.07
CA LEU A 106 -9.06 -11.28 0.83
C LEU A 106 -9.11 -12.64 1.52
N GLN A 107 -9.05 -12.66 2.85
CA GLN A 107 -9.28 -13.87 3.61
C GLN A 107 -10.77 -14.01 3.91
N LEU A 108 -11.38 -15.06 3.38
CA LEU A 108 -12.72 -15.49 3.72
C LEU A 108 -12.62 -16.54 4.82
N SER A 109 -13.31 -16.32 5.93
CA SER A 109 -13.46 -17.33 6.98
C SER A 109 -14.94 -17.69 7.14
N LEU A 110 -15.19 -18.98 7.29
CA LEU A 110 -16.48 -19.58 7.51
C LEU A 110 -16.53 -20.03 8.97
N ALA A 111 -17.52 -19.56 9.71
CA ALA A 111 -17.75 -19.97 11.09
C ALA A 111 -19.08 -20.73 11.22
N ASP A 112 -19.14 -21.71 12.11
CA ASP A 112 -20.38 -22.39 12.48
C ASP A 112 -21.27 -21.51 13.39
N ALA A 113 -22.42 -22.05 13.81
CA ALA A 113 -23.33 -21.37 14.73
C ALA A 113 -22.72 -21.06 16.10
N ASP A 114 -21.68 -21.81 16.51
CA ASP A 114 -20.94 -21.60 17.75
C ASP A 114 -19.78 -20.59 17.60
N GLY A 115 -19.61 -20.01 16.41
CA GLY A 115 -18.57 -19.03 16.10
C GLY A 115 -17.20 -19.63 15.84
N ARG A 116 -17.07 -20.95 15.69
CA ARG A 116 -15.80 -21.62 15.40
C ARG A 116 -15.53 -21.61 13.91
N THR A 117 -14.33 -21.17 13.51
CA THR A 117 -13.91 -21.20 12.11
C THR A 117 -13.81 -22.65 11.61
N VAL A 118 -14.75 -23.05 10.77
CA VAL A 118 -14.82 -24.38 10.15
C VAL A 118 -14.03 -24.45 8.83
N GLY A 119 -13.68 -23.30 8.25
CA GLY A 119 -12.83 -23.24 7.07
C GLY A 119 -12.43 -21.81 6.74
N SER A 120 -11.30 -21.66 6.06
CA SER A 120 -10.83 -20.36 5.58
C SER A 120 -10.14 -20.50 4.24
N ARG A 121 -10.28 -19.49 3.38
CA ARG A 121 -9.58 -19.41 2.11
C ARG A 121 -9.11 -17.99 1.87
N VAL A 122 -7.85 -17.85 1.46
CA VAL A 122 -7.30 -16.59 0.97
C VAL A 122 -7.53 -16.50 -0.54
N LEU A 123 -8.14 -15.40 -0.98
CA LEU A 123 -8.44 -15.08 -2.36
C LEU A 123 -7.46 -14.03 -2.88
N ARG A 124 -6.85 -14.32 -4.02
CA ARG A 124 -5.98 -13.37 -4.73
C ARG A 124 -6.80 -12.39 -5.58
N PRO A 125 -6.25 -11.22 -5.93
CA PRO A 125 -6.94 -10.24 -6.79
C PRO A 125 -7.49 -10.84 -8.09
N GLU A 126 -6.78 -11.81 -8.68
CA GLU A 126 -7.22 -12.52 -9.88
C GLU A 126 -8.53 -13.29 -9.67
N GLU A 127 -8.74 -13.84 -8.47
CA GLU A 127 -9.87 -14.71 -8.16
C GLU A 127 -11.15 -13.93 -7.87
N TYR A 128 -11.04 -12.76 -7.23
CA TYR A 128 -12.20 -11.96 -6.81
C TYR A 128 -12.54 -10.78 -7.74
N LEU A 129 -11.58 -10.26 -8.50
CA LEU A 129 -11.85 -9.25 -9.53
C LEU A 129 -12.33 -9.90 -10.84
N GLY A 130 -11.92 -11.14 -11.09
CA GLY A 130 -12.28 -11.89 -12.29
C GLY A 130 -12.01 -11.08 -13.57
N ARG A 131 -13.04 -10.93 -14.41
CA ARG A 131 -12.97 -10.15 -15.66
C ARG A 131 -13.08 -8.63 -15.47
N ASN A 132 -13.46 -8.16 -14.28
CA ASN A 132 -13.57 -6.72 -13.96
C ASN A 132 -12.26 -6.15 -13.37
N ARG A 133 -11.14 -6.84 -13.55
CA ARG A 133 -9.84 -6.38 -13.05
C ARG A 133 -9.43 -5.08 -13.76
N PRO A 134 -9.19 -3.98 -13.03
CA PRO A 134 -8.63 -2.77 -13.61
C PRO A 134 -7.17 -3.00 -14.04
N ASP A 135 -6.74 -2.30 -15.09
CA ASP A 135 -5.33 -2.31 -15.53
C ASP A 135 -4.39 -1.77 -14.45
N ALA A 136 -4.90 -0.89 -13.58
CA ALA A 136 -4.15 -0.35 -12.46
C ALA A 136 -3.79 -1.44 -11.44
N ALA A 137 -2.50 -1.54 -11.10
CA ALA A 137 -2.01 -2.47 -10.09
C ALA A 137 -2.34 -2.07 -8.64
N THR A 138 -3.01 -0.92 -8.44
CA THR A 138 -3.30 -0.34 -7.13
C THR A 138 -4.72 0.21 -7.05
N LEU A 139 -5.30 0.20 -5.84
CA LEU A 139 -6.55 0.86 -5.51
C LEU A 139 -6.25 2.26 -4.93
N ALA A 140 -6.78 3.31 -5.57
CA ALA A 140 -6.52 4.70 -5.17
C ALA A 140 -7.18 5.07 -3.82
N PRO A 141 -6.72 6.13 -3.14
CA PRO A 141 -7.38 6.65 -1.94
C PRO A 141 -8.86 6.97 -2.19
N GLY A 142 -9.74 6.51 -1.30
CA GLY A 142 -11.18 6.67 -1.42
C GLY A 142 -11.85 5.84 -2.53
N GLN A 143 -11.08 5.10 -3.32
CA GLN A 143 -11.62 4.25 -4.38
C GLN A 143 -12.21 2.97 -3.80
N SER A 144 -13.42 2.63 -4.26
CA SER A 144 -14.09 1.37 -3.93
C SER A 144 -13.87 0.32 -5.01
N ALA A 145 -13.88 -0.95 -4.61
CA ALA A 145 -13.84 -2.10 -5.50
C ALA A 145 -14.85 -3.16 -5.09
N GLN A 146 -15.36 -3.88 -6.08
CA GLN A 146 -16.28 -4.99 -5.89
C GLN A 146 -15.56 -6.32 -6.12
N ALA A 147 -15.60 -7.17 -5.12
CA ALA A 147 -15.13 -8.54 -5.15
C ALA A 147 -16.33 -9.48 -5.36
N THR A 148 -16.24 -10.40 -6.32
CA THR A 148 -17.27 -11.42 -6.55
C THR A 148 -16.62 -12.78 -6.69
N PHE A 149 -17.07 -13.76 -5.90
CA PHE A 149 -16.58 -15.13 -5.97
C PHE A 149 -17.65 -16.13 -5.53
N GLN A 150 -17.42 -17.41 -5.83
CA GLN A 150 -18.37 -18.49 -5.59
C GLN A 150 -17.80 -19.48 -4.58
N VAL A 151 -18.64 -19.95 -3.66
CA VAL A 151 -18.28 -20.93 -2.63
C VAL A 151 -19.34 -22.03 -2.61
N ARG A 152 -18.92 -23.27 -2.35
CA ARG A 152 -19.84 -24.39 -2.15
C ARG A 152 -20.51 -24.24 -0.79
N GLU A 153 -21.83 -24.40 -0.75
CA GLU A 153 -22.62 -24.31 0.47
C GLU A 153 -22.18 -25.42 1.46
N PRO A 154 -21.84 -25.07 2.72
CA PRO A 154 -21.50 -26.04 3.74
C PRO A 154 -22.74 -26.86 4.16
N ALA A 155 -22.54 -28.14 4.52
CA ALA A 155 -23.65 -29.01 4.94
C ALA A 155 -24.29 -28.59 6.29
N ALA A 156 -23.58 -27.83 7.11
CA ALA A 156 -24.07 -27.29 8.37
C ALA A 156 -24.83 -25.98 8.10
N GLY A 157 -26.17 -26.06 8.05
CA GLY A 157 -27.11 -25.04 7.57
C GLY A 157 -27.19 -23.70 8.33
N THR A 158 -26.14 -23.24 8.99
CA THR A 158 -26.03 -21.84 9.47
C THR A 158 -24.54 -21.53 9.64
N ALA A 159 -23.96 -20.86 8.64
CA ALA A 159 -22.56 -20.46 8.70
C ALA A 159 -22.43 -18.94 8.58
N ALA A 160 -21.66 -18.33 9.49
CA ALA A 160 -21.32 -16.91 9.42
C ALA A 160 -20.08 -16.73 8.55
N PHE A 161 -20.09 -15.67 7.72
CA PHE A 161 -18.95 -15.32 6.85
C PHE A 161 -18.24 -14.06 7.37
N SER A 162 -16.93 -14.15 7.60
CA SER A 162 -16.08 -12.99 7.91
C SER A 162 -15.04 -12.76 6.81
N PHE A 163 -14.60 -11.51 6.72
CA PHE A 163 -13.71 -11.02 5.68
C PHE A 163 -12.59 -10.19 6.31
N ASP A 164 -11.35 -10.56 6.02
CA ASP A 164 -10.16 -9.88 6.51
C ASP A 164 -9.22 -9.52 5.35
N PHE A 165 -8.55 -8.36 5.45
CA PHE A 165 -7.63 -7.85 4.43
C PHE A 165 -6.17 -8.07 4.83
N HIS A 166 -5.36 -8.57 3.91
CA HIS A 166 -3.92 -8.84 4.12
C HIS A 166 -3.05 -8.22 3.01
#